data_AF-A0A1I2DU86-F1
#
_entry.id   AF-A0A1I2DU86-F1
#
_cell.length_a   1.000
_cell.length_b   1.000
_cell.length_c   1.000
_cell.angle_alpha   90.00
_cell.angle_beta   90.00
_cell.angle_gamma   90.00
#
_symmetry.space_group_name_H-M   'P 1'
#
loop_
_entity.id
_entity.type
_entity.pdbx_description
1 polymer ?
#
loop_
_entity_poly.entity_id
_entity_poly.type
_entity_poly.pdbx_seq_one_letter_code
_entity_poly.pdbx_strand_id
1 'polypeptide(L)'
;MSKKVLQLFLVIALFLGLPGLFYAYSGVPQRTWLKETFSIITVIAFLDMIFQFYLSRANDKFWEGWKKSRLIKWHKIMGYIFIGILLVHPFLIVIPRYFESGVEPVDAFMLILKSYKMPGIFMGITAWLLMLILGLTSMLRNKLPWSYKTWKIFHGILSIAFICSATYHVIDTGRHITTEMGWFIAILTGVGVLLLLRSYVIKPFTRKKQNTLLNPTKKD
;
A
#
# COMPACT_ATOMS: atom_id res chain seq x y z
N MET A 1 23.27 -13.13 14.33
CA MET A 1 22.01 -13.11 13.56
C MET A 1 22.32 -13.01 12.07
N SER A 2 21.71 -13.82 11.20
CA SER A 2 21.99 -13.72 9.75
C SER A 2 21.43 -12.43 9.17
N LYS A 3 22.06 -11.88 8.11
CA LYS A 3 21.61 -10.65 7.43
C LYS A 3 20.12 -10.69 7.04
N LYS A 4 19.63 -11.87 6.65
CA LYS A 4 18.22 -12.08 6.28
C LYS A 4 17.27 -11.98 7.47
N VAL A 5 17.66 -12.54 8.61
CA VAL A 5 16.86 -12.44 9.84
C VAL A 5 16.83 -11.00 10.32
N LEU A 6 17.96 -10.27 10.25
CA LEU A 6 17.99 -8.84 10.56
C LEU A 6 17.04 -8.03 9.66
N GLN A 7 17.08 -8.25 8.34
CA GLN A 7 16.18 -7.57 7.40
C GLN A 7 14.70 -7.81 7.72
N LEU A 8 14.32 -9.06 8.02
CA LEU A 8 12.94 -9.40 8.40
C LEU A 8 12.55 -8.75 9.72
N PHE A 9 13.43 -8.78 10.72
CA PHE A 9 13.21 -8.11 11.99
C PHE A 9 12.96 -6.61 11.81
N LEU A 10 13.79 -5.94 11.00
CA LEU A 10 13.62 -4.51 10.71
C LEU A 10 12.29 -4.21 10.01
N VAL A 11 11.88 -5.05 9.06
CA VAL A 11 10.57 -4.89 8.39
C VAL A 11 9.43 -5.06 9.38
N ILE A 12 9.45 -6.09 10.21
CA ILE A 12 8.42 -6.33 11.22
C ILE A 12 8.38 -5.18 12.24
N ALA A 13 9.53 -4.76 12.75
CA ALA A 13 9.62 -3.65 13.69
C ALA A 13 9.09 -2.34 13.09
N LEU A 14 9.43 -2.05 11.82
CA LEU A 14 9.01 -0.83 11.15
C LEU A 14 7.53 -0.82 10.75
N PHE A 15 7.03 -1.91 10.16
CA PHE A 15 5.68 -1.95 9.59
C PHE A 15 4.62 -2.49 10.55
N LEU A 16 5.00 -3.16 11.62
CA LEU A 16 4.04 -3.69 12.62
C LEU A 16 4.35 -3.17 14.02
N GLY A 17 5.62 -3.18 14.42
CA GLY A 17 6.05 -2.74 15.75
C GLY A 17 5.72 -1.27 16.02
N LEU A 18 6.26 -0.35 15.21
CA LEU A 18 6.06 1.09 15.40
C LEU A 18 4.58 1.51 15.25
N PRO A 19 3.84 1.10 14.19
CA PRO A 19 2.40 1.34 14.12
C PRO A 19 1.61 0.76 15.29
N GLY A 20 2.00 -0.42 15.78
CA GLY A 20 1.39 -1.03 16.96
C GLY A 20 1.61 -0.22 18.23
N LEU A 21 2.80 0.38 18.40
CA LEU A 21 3.07 1.31 19.48
C LEU A 21 2.22 2.58 19.35
N PHE A 22 2.17 3.20 18.17
CA PHE A 22 1.30 4.37 17.95
C PHE A 22 -0.18 4.06 18.25
N TYR A 23 -0.66 2.88 17.83
CA TYR A 23 -2.01 2.42 18.11
C TYR A 23 -2.26 2.29 19.62
N ALA A 24 -1.32 1.68 20.35
CA ALA A 24 -1.44 1.48 21.79
C ALA A 24 -1.40 2.81 22.59
N TYR A 25 -0.64 3.79 22.11
CA TYR A 25 -0.51 5.11 22.73
C TYR A 25 -1.49 6.16 22.19
N SER A 26 -2.43 5.80 21.31
CA SER A 26 -3.31 6.78 20.66
C SER A 26 -4.27 7.48 21.62
N GLY A 27 -4.43 6.97 22.85
CA GLY A 27 -5.36 7.51 23.87
C GLY A 27 -6.83 7.38 23.49
N VAL A 28 -7.14 6.68 22.39
CA VAL A 28 -8.49 6.53 21.86
C VAL A 28 -9.24 5.48 22.67
N PRO A 29 -10.48 5.76 23.13
CA PRO A 29 -11.28 4.78 23.84
C PRO A 29 -11.51 3.51 23.02
N GLN A 30 -11.31 2.37 23.66
CA GLN A 30 -11.54 1.05 23.08
C GLN A 30 -13.02 0.88 22.70
N ARG A 31 -13.27 0.20 21.59
CA ARG A 31 -14.61 -0.24 21.17
C ARG A 31 -14.79 -1.73 21.44
N THR A 32 -15.90 -2.28 20.96
CA THR A 32 -16.13 -3.73 20.96
C THR A 32 -14.96 -4.46 20.31
N TRP A 33 -14.62 -5.66 20.81
CA TRP A 33 -13.55 -6.50 20.28
C TRP A 33 -13.64 -6.71 18.77
N LEU A 34 -14.87 -6.80 18.24
CA LEU A 34 -15.12 -6.92 16.81
C LEU A 34 -14.64 -5.69 16.03
N LYS A 35 -14.99 -4.47 16.47
CA LYS A 35 -14.56 -3.22 15.85
C LYS A 35 -13.05 -3.01 15.93
N GLU A 36 -12.45 -3.35 17.08
CA GLU A 36 -11.01 -3.25 17.27
C GLU A 36 -10.26 -4.23 16.35
N THR A 37 -10.72 -5.48 16.25
CA THR A 37 -10.14 -6.49 15.35
C THR A 37 -10.19 -6.03 13.90
N PHE A 38 -11.34 -5.53 13.42
CA PHE A 38 -11.46 -5.03 12.06
C PHE A 38 -10.61 -3.79 11.80
N SER A 39 -10.47 -2.88 12.77
CA SER A 39 -9.56 -1.75 12.66
C SER A 39 -8.10 -2.20 12.56
N ILE A 40 -7.65 -3.11 13.42
CA ILE A 40 -6.27 -3.63 13.39
C ILE A 40 -5.97 -4.33 12.06
N ILE A 41 -6.86 -5.22 11.60
CA ILE A 41 -6.70 -5.93 10.32
C ILE A 41 -6.61 -4.95 9.14
N THR A 42 -7.46 -3.91 9.13
CA THR A 42 -7.47 -2.90 8.07
C THR A 42 -6.19 -2.05 8.09
N VAL A 43 -5.72 -1.65 9.27
CA VAL A 43 -4.45 -0.91 9.43
C VAL A 43 -3.26 -1.76 8.98
N ILE A 44 -3.21 -3.03 9.37
CA ILE A 44 -2.16 -3.97 8.92
C ILE A 44 -2.19 -4.13 7.39
N ALA A 45 -3.37 -4.27 6.78
CA ALA A 45 -3.50 -4.35 5.33
C ALA A 45 -3.04 -3.06 4.62
N PHE A 46 -3.34 -1.89 5.19
CA PHE A 46 -2.84 -0.62 4.69
C PHE A 46 -1.30 -0.51 4.80
N LEU A 47 -0.71 -1.01 5.89
CA LEU A 47 0.74 -1.03 6.08
C LEU A 47 1.42 -2.03 5.12
N ASP A 48 0.81 -3.19 4.87
CA ASP A 48 1.25 -4.14 3.84
C ASP A 48 1.20 -3.52 2.44
N MET A 49 0.14 -2.78 2.14
CA MET A 49 0.02 -2.02 0.89
C MET A 49 1.18 -1.01 0.72
N ILE A 50 1.55 -0.23 1.76
CA ILE A 50 2.75 0.63 1.71
C ILE A 50 4.01 -0.21 1.51
N PHE A 51 4.14 -1.32 2.23
CA PHE A 51 5.30 -2.22 2.15
C PHE A 51 5.53 -2.75 0.72
N GLN A 52 4.51 -2.85 -0.12
CA GLN A 52 4.67 -3.25 -1.52
C GLN A 52 5.68 -2.40 -2.30
N PHE A 53 5.83 -1.11 -1.97
CA PHE A 53 6.80 -0.22 -2.60
C PHE A 53 8.25 -0.56 -2.18
N TYR A 54 8.42 -1.05 -0.95
CA TYR A 54 9.68 -1.50 -0.36
C TYR A 54 10.05 -2.90 -0.81
N LEU A 55 9.05 -3.74 -1.09
CA LEU A 55 9.19 -5.08 -1.68
C LEU A 55 9.43 -5.02 -3.20
N SER A 56 10.24 -4.06 -3.64
CA SER A 56 10.55 -3.83 -5.04
C SER A 56 11.99 -4.20 -5.38
N ARG A 57 12.24 -4.44 -6.67
CA ARG A 57 13.60 -4.61 -7.20
C ARG A 57 14.44 -3.33 -7.13
N ALA A 58 13.82 -2.17 -6.86
CA ALA A 58 14.53 -0.90 -6.72
C ALA A 58 15.25 -0.80 -5.37
N ASN A 59 14.72 -1.48 -4.34
CA ASN A 59 15.34 -1.59 -3.04
C ASN A 59 16.33 -2.78 -2.98
N ASP A 60 17.19 -2.90 -3.98
CA ASP A 60 18.07 -4.05 -4.16
C ASP A 60 19.16 -4.17 -3.09
N LYS A 61 19.68 -3.04 -2.61
CA LYS A 61 20.64 -2.98 -1.50
C LYS A 61 20.06 -3.57 -0.21
N PHE A 62 18.84 -3.18 0.15
CA PHE A 62 18.21 -3.72 1.36
C PHE A 62 17.93 -5.21 1.22
N TRP A 63 17.47 -5.68 0.06
CA TRP A 63 17.17 -7.10 -0.21
C TRP A 63 18.36 -7.91 -0.75
N GLU A 64 19.58 -7.51 -0.45
CA GLU A 64 20.77 -8.26 -0.85
C GLU A 64 20.75 -9.67 -0.24
N GLY A 65 21.16 -10.67 -1.03
CA GLY A 65 21.09 -12.09 -0.66
C GLY A 65 19.73 -12.76 -0.87
N TRP A 66 18.70 -12.02 -1.30
CA TRP A 66 17.40 -12.56 -1.68
C TRP A 66 17.28 -12.74 -3.20
N LYS A 67 16.72 -13.88 -3.63
CA LYS A 67 16.39 -14.12 -5.04
C LYS A 67 15.30 -13.14 -5.48
N LYS A 68 15.51 -12.40 -6.57
CA LYS A 68 14.53 -11.43 -7.09
C LYS A 68 13.19 -12.07 -7.48
N SER A 69 13.20 -13.34 -7.89
CA SER A 69 11.97 -14.12 -8.14
C SER A 69 11.14 -14.30 -6.87
N ARG A 70 11.80 -14.52 -5.72
CA ARG A 70 11.14 -14.65 -4.42
C ARG A 70 10.51 -13.33 -3.97
N LEU A 71 11.17 -12.19 -4.18
CA LEU A 71 10.59 -10.87 -3.86
C LEU A 71 9.31 -10.62 -4.67
N ILE A 72 9.32 -10.90 -5.97
CA ILE A 72 8.13 -10.74 -6.81
C ILE A 72 7.02 -11.72 -6.43
N LYS A 73 7.37 -12.95 -6.01
CA LYS A 73 6.38 -13.90 -5.49
C LYS A 73 5.68 -13.33 -4.25
N TRP A 74 6.44 -12.81 -3.29
CA TRP A 74 5.87 -12.20 -2.08
C TRP A 74 5.05 -10.95 -2.40
N HIS A 75 5.52 -10.09 -3.31
CA HIS A 75 4.76 -8.90 -3.76
C HIS A 75 3.39 -9.27 -4.31
N LYS A 76 3.28 -10.36 -5.07
CA LYS A 76 1.98 -10.85 -5.56
C LYS A 76 1.09 -11.39 -4.44
N ILE A 77 1.64 -12.24 -3.57
CA ILE A 77 0.88 -12.88 -2.48
C ILE A 77 0.32 -11.81 -1.54
N MET A 78 1.20 -10.94 -1.03
CA MET A 78 0.83 -9.83 -0.16
C MET A 78 -0.10 -8.86 -0.89
N GLY A 79 0.17 -8.61 -2.18
CA GLY A 79 -0.71 -7.90 -3.09
C GLY A 79 -2.17 -8.37 -3.05
N TYR A 80 -2.38 -9.67 -3.23
CA TYR A 80 -3.73 -10.24 -3.19
C TYR A 80 -4.36 -10.20 -1.80
N ILE A 81 -3.56 -10.36 -0.74
CA ILE A 81 -4.03 -10.30 0.64
C ILE A 81 -4.55 -8.89 0.98
N PHE A 82 -3.72 -7.85 0.78
CA PHE A 82 -4.15 -6.50 1.12
C PHE A 82 -5.32 -6.05 0.25
N ILE A 83 -5.32 -6.36 -1.05
CA ILE A 83 -6.43 -6.00 -1.94
C ILE A 83 -7.72 -6.67 -1.46
N GLY A 84 -7.67 -7.96 -1.09
CA GLY A 84 -8.85 -8.66 -0.57
C GLY A 84 -9.43 -7.98 0.67
N ILE A 85 -8.58 -7.70 1.67
CA ILE A 85 -9.00 -7.05 2.92
C ILE A 85 -9.49 -5.62 2.68
N LEU A 86 -8.73 -4.81 1.93
CA LEU A 86 -9.08 -3.42 1.66
C LEU A 86 -10.25 -3.29 0.67
N LEU A 87 -10.56 -4.29 -0.14
CA LEU A 87 -11.77 -4.21 -0.97
C LEU A 87 -13.02 -4.34 -0.09
N VAL A 88 -12.97 -5.22 0.93
CA VAL A 88 -14.09 -5.46 1.84
C VAL A 88 -14.16 -4.50 3.03
N HIS A 89 -13.13 -3.68 3.27
CA HIS A 89 -13.05 -2.84 4.46
C HIS A 89 -14.24 -1.89 4.70
N PRO A 90 -14.92 -1.29 3.68
CA PRO A 90 -16.08 -0.45 3.95
C PRO A 90 -17.21 -1.25 4.63
N PHE A 91 -17.33 -2.54 4.28
CA PHE A 91 -18.25 -3.47 4.92
C PHE A 91 -17.80 -3.83 6.34
N LEU A 92 -16.50 -4.03 6.57
CA LEU A 92 -15.95 -4.29 7.91
C LEU A 92 -16.23 -3.15 8.90
N ILE A 93 -16.40 -1.91 8.41
CA ILE A 93 -16.73 -0.76 9.26
C ILE A 93 -18.21 -0.73 9.65
N VAL A 94 -19.11 -1.22 8.78
CA VAL A 94 -20.57 -1.17 9.00
C VAL A 94 -21.13 -2.45 9.63
N ILE A 95 -20.55 -3.63 9.35
CA ILE A 95 -21.01 -4.93 9.88
C ILE A 95 -21.17 -4.95 11.40
N PRO A 96 -20.22 -4.42 12.21
CA PRO A 96 -20.38 -4.43 13.67
C PRO A 96 -21.63 -3.71 14.17
N ARG A 97 -22.21 -2.80 13.38
CA ARG A 97 -23.42 -2.06 13.75
C ARG A 97 -24.67 -2.94 13.81
N TYR A 98 -24.68 -4.13 13.20
CA TYR A 98 -25.78 -5.10 13.38
C TYR A 98 -25.90 -5.61 14.83
N PHE A 99 -24.82 -5.51 15.60
CA PHE A 99 -24.73 -6.05 16.96
C PHE A 99 -24.72 -4.97 18.05
N GLU A 100 -24.91 -3.70 17.66
CA GLU A 100 -24.81 -2.56 18.56
C GLU A 100 -26.02 -1.64 18.36
N SER A 101 -26.51 -1.01 19.43
CA SER A 101 -27.57 0.00 19.33
C SER A 101 -27.07 1.25 18.59
N GLY A 102 -27.82 1.76 17.62
CA GLY A 102 -27.49 2.99 16.92
C GLY A 102 -28.06 3.04 15.50
N VAL A 103 -27.35 3.74 14.61
CA VAL A 103 -27.72 3.82 13.19
C VAL A 103 -27.55 2.45 12.54
N GLU A 104 -28.61 2.00 11.86
CA GLU A 104 -28.65 0.77 11.08
C GLU A 104 -27.47 0.68 10.09
N PRO A 105 -26.90 -0.51 9.86
CA PRO A 105 -25.71 -0.68 9.02
C PRO A 105 -25.88 -0.16 7.59
N VAL A 106 -27.06 -0.35 7.01
CA VAL A 106 -27.37 0.12 5.65
C VAL A 106 -27.41 1.65 5.61
N ASP A 107 -28.05 2.28 6.60
CA ASP A 107 -28.09 3.73 6.70
C ASP A 107 -26.69 4.32 6.95
N ALA A 108 -25.87 3.67 7.78
CA ALA A 108 -24.48 4.05 8.00
C ALA A 108 -23.65 3.95 6.70
N PHE A 109 -23.85 2.90 5.90
CA PHE A 109 -23.19 2.76 4.61
C PHE A 109 -23.63 3.85 3.63
N MET A 110 -24.93 4.11 3.53
CA MET A 110 -25.47 5.19 2.69
C MET A 110 -24.97 6.57 3.13
N LEU A 111 -24.80 6.79 4.43
CA LEU A 111 -24.22 8.01 4.98
C LEU A 111 -22.77 8.18 4.54
N ILE A 112 -21.95 7.13 4.59
CA ILE A 112 -20.56 7.16 4.09
C ILE A 112 -20.53 7.60 2.63
N LEU A 113 -21.37 6.98 1.77
CA LEU A 113 -21.43 7.31 0.35
C LEU A 113 -21.88 8.75 0.08
N LYS A 114 -22.87 9.25 0.85
CA LYS A 114 -23.36 10.63 0.73
C LYS A 114 -22.38 11.67 1.27
N SER A 115 -21.41 11.25 2.10
CA SER A 115 -20.41 12.12 2.69
C SER A 115 -19.19 12.37 1.79
N TYR A 116 -19.32 12.13 0.48
CA TYR A 116 -18.26 12.32 -0.52
C TYR A 116 -17.70 13.76 -0.60
N LYS A 117 -18.39 14.76 -0.03
CA LYS A 117 -17.88 16.13 0.07
C LYS A 117 -16.77 16.28 1.10
N MET A 118 -16.63 15.34 2.04
CA MET A 118 -15.50 15.32 2.98
C MET A 118 -14.24 14.83 2.25
N PRO A 119 -13.13 15.60 2.28
CA PRO A 119 -11.92 15.27 1.53
C PRO A 119 -11.40 13.85 1.79
N GLY A 120 -11.33 13.40 3.04
CA GLY A 120 -10.88 12.05 3.37
C GLY A 120 -11.76 10.96 2.79
N ILE A 121 -13.08 11.12 2.78
CA ILE A 121 -14.00 10.14 2.18
C ILE A 121 -13.88 10.14 0.65
N PHE A 122 -13.78 11.33 0.03
CA PHE A 122 -13.55 11.44 -1.40
C PHE A 122 -12.26 10.72 -1.82
N MET A 123 -11.18 10.93 -1.09
CA MET A 123 -9.89 10.27 -1.34
C MET A 123 -9.96 8.77 -1.07
N GLY A 124 -10.76 8.32 -0.10
CA GLY A 124 -11.03 6.92 0.17
C GLY A 124 -11.76 6.22 -0.99
N ILE A 125 -12.84 6.81 -1.49
CA ILE A 125 -13.58 6.31 -2.67
C ILE A 125 -12.64 6.27 -3.89
N THR A 126 -11.89 7.34 -4.12
CA THR A 126 -10.91 7.42 -5.21
C THR A 126 -9.86 6.30 -5.09
N ALA A 127 -9.27 6.11 -3.91
CA ALA A 127 -8.30 5.05 -3.66
C ALA A 127 -8.89 3.66 -3.89
N TRP A 128 -10.13 3.43 -3.45
CA TRP A 128 -10.81 2.15 -3.61
C TRP A 128 -11.03 1.79 -5.10
N LEU A 129 -11.44 2.76 -5.92
CA LEU A 129 -11.58 2.56 -7.38
C LEU A 129 -10.22 2.34 -8.06
N LEU A 130 -9.20 3.12 -7.70
CA LEU A 130 -7.85 2.95 -8.24
C LEU A 130 -7.27 1.58 -7.87
N MET A 131 -7.49 1.11 -6.65
CA MET A 131 -7.09 -0.23 -6.20
C MET A 131 -7.77 -1.32 -7.01
N LEU A 132 -9.07 -1.19 -7.31
CA LEU A 132 -9.80 -2.14 -8.14
C LEU A 132 -9.18 -2.24 -9.55
N ILE A 133 -8.91 -1.10 -10.19
CA ILE A 133 -8.24 -1.06 -11.50
C ILE A 133 -6.84 -1.67 -11.40
N LEU A 134 -6.10 -1.36 -10.33
CA LEU A 134 -4.73 -1.86 -10.12
C LEU A 134 -4.70 -3.38 -9.92
N GLY A 135 -5.61 -3.92 -9.12
CA GLY A 135 -5.78 -5.35 -8.89
C GLY A 135 -6.15 -6.08 -10.18
N LEU A 136 -7.19 -5.61 -10.88
CA LEU A 136 -7.67 -6.22 -12.12
C LEU A 136 -6.60 -6.23 -13.21
N THR A 137 -5.92 -5.09 -13.44
CA THR A 137 -4.86 -5.00 -14.46
C THR A 137 -3.62 -5.81 -14.09
N SER A 138 -3.39 -6.08 -12.81
CA SER A 138 -2.32 -6.97 -12.35
C SER A 138 -2.68 -8.45 -12.53
N MET A 139 -3.90 -8.84 -12.18
CA MET A 139 -4.40 -10.21 -12.35
C MET A 139 -4.52 -10.59 -13.83
N LEU A 140 -5.05 -9.69 -14.65
CA LEU A 140 -5.29 -9.91 -16.07
C LEU A 140 -4.09 -9.53 -16.95
N ARG A 141 -2.91 -9.28 -16.37
CA ARG A 141 -1.72 -8.80 -17.10
C ARG A 141 -1.43 -9.58 -18.38
N ASN A 142 -1.59 -10.90 -18.37
CA ASN A 142 -1.29 -11.78 -19.52
C ASN A 142 -2.39 -11.77 -20.58
N LYS A 143 -3.59 -11.27 -20.25
CA LYS A 143 -4.73 -11.16 -21.16
C LYS A 143 -4.87 -9.75 -21.76
N LEU A 144 -4.16 -8.76 -21.20
CA LEU A 144 -4.14 -7.40 -21.74
C LEU A 144 -3.26 -7.33 -22.99
N PRO A 145 -3.66 -6.61 -24.05
CA PRO A 145 -2.88 -6.43 -25.27
C PRO A 145 -1.71 -5.44 -25.10
N TRP A 146 -1.15 -5.33 -23.88
CA TRP A 146 -0.11 -4.36 -23.55
C TRP A 146 1.26 -5.03 -23.45
N SER A 147 2.29 -4.36 -23.98
CA SER A 147 3.66 -4.74 -23.71
C SER A 147 3.96 -4.71 -22.20
N TYR A 148 4.93 -5.50 -21.75
CA TYR A 148 5.36 -5.45 -20.35
C TYR A 148 5.81 -4.05 -19.92
N LYS A 149 6.46 -3.30 -20.82
CA LYS A 149 6.91 -1.93 -20.55
C LYS A 149 5.73 -0.99 -20.31
N THR A 150 4.72 -1.05 -21.17
CA THR A 150 3.49 -0.26 -21.06
C THR A 150 2.75 -0.58 -19.77
N TRP A 151 2.49 -1.87 -19.50
CA TRP A 151 1.85 -2.31 -18.27
C TRP A 151 2.62 -1.87 -17.03
N LYS A 152 3.96 -1.99 -17.03
CA LYS A 152 4.79 -1.58 -15.90
C LYS A 152 4.67 -0.07 -15.62
N ILE A 153 4.68 0.77 -16.65
CA ILE A 153 4.54 2.23 -16.48
C ILE A 153 3.14 2.55 -15.95
N PHE A 154 2.10 2.00 -16.58
CA PHE A 154 0.71 2.19 -16.18
C PHE A 154 0.49 1.78 -14.71
N HIS A 155 0.91 0.57 -14.34
CA HIS A 155 0.82 0.07 -12.98
C HIS A 155 1.56 0.96 -11.97
N GLY A 156 2.73 1.48 -12.33
CA GLY A 156 3.50 2.39 -11.48
C GLY A 156 2.79 3.73 -11.24
N ILE A 157 2.30 4.38 -12.30
CA ILE A 157 1.55 5.65 -12.20
C ILE A 157 0.29 5.45 -11.36
N LEU A 158 -0.46 4.37 -11.65
CA LEU A 158 -1.66 4.04 -10.91
C LEU A 158 -1.37 3.75 -9.44
N SER A 159 -0.25 3.08 -9.13
CA SER A 159 0.19 2.83 -7.75
C SER A 159 0.46 4.13 -7.00
N ILE A 160 1.07 5.12 -7.64
CA ILE A 160 1.37 6.43 -7.02
C ILE A 160 0.07 7.19 -6.74
N ALA A 161 -0.84 7.27 -7.71
CA ALA A 161 -2.14 7.91 -7.51
C ALA A 161 -2.91 7.21 -6.37
N PHE A 162 -2.94 5.88 -6.40
CA PHE A 162 -3.59 5.07 -5.38
C PHE A 162 -3.02 5.30 -3.98
N ILE A 163 -1.71 5.21 -3.80
CA ILE A 163 -1.08 5.30 -2.47
C ILE A 163 -1.19 6.70 -1.88
N CYS A 164 -1.13 7.75 -2.71
CA CYS A 164 -1.34 9.13 -2.27
C CYS A 164 -2.78 9.33 -1.79
N SER A 165 -3.77 8.87 -2.55
CA SER A 165 -5.18 8.95 -2.14
C SER A 165 -5.48 8.14 -0.89
N ALA A 166 -4.96 6.91 -0.80
CA ALA A 166 -5.13 6.05 0.36
C ALA A 166 -4.47 6.64 1.62
N THR A 167 -3.26 7.20 1.48
CA THR A 167 -2.54 7.83 2.60
C THR A 167 -3.29 9.04 3.12
N TYR A 168 -3.78 9.92 2.22
CA TYR A 168 -4.60 11.06 2.63
C TYR A 168 -5.86 10.61 3.37
N HIS A 169 -6.59 9.63 2.81
CA HIS A 169 -7.79 9.06 3.42
C HIS A 169 -7.54 8.55 4.85
N VAL A 170 -6.46 7.78 5.04
CA VAL A 170 -6.12 7.21 6.35
C VAL A 170 -5.74 8.30 7.36
N ILE A 171 -4.96 9.30 6.94
CA ILE A 171 -4.56 10.40 7.84
C ILE A 171 -5.76 11.26 8.24
N ASP A 172 -6.68 11.53 7.32
CA ASP A 172 -7.84 12.40 7.56
C ASP A 172 -8.95 11.69 8.36
N THR A 173 -9.18 10.40 8.12
CA THR A 173 -10.36 9.68 8.66
C THR A 173 -10.02 8.61 9.69
N GLY A 174 -8.74 8.27 9.87
CA GLY A 174 -8.30 7.16 10.68
C GLY A 174 -8.45 7.43 12.18
N ARG A 175 -9.35 6.70 12.84
CA ARG A 175 -9.65 6.85 14.28
C ARG A 175 -8.42 6.82 15.20
N HIS A 176 -7.46 5.94 14.92
CA HIS A 176 -6.25 5.75 15.75
C HIS A 176 -5.02 6.46 15.18
N ILE A 177 -5.18 7.28 14.14
CA ILE A 177 -4.08 7.99 13.53
C ILE A 177 -3.84 9.29 14.30
N THR A 178 -2.89 9.28 15.22
CA THR A 178 -2.38 10.51 15.85
C THR A 178 -1.54 11.31 14.87
N THR A 179 -1.18 12.55 15.24
CA THR A 179 -0.29 13.40 14.43
C THR A 179 1.04 12.72 14.15
N GLU A 180 1.63 12.04 15.13
CA GLU A 180 2.91 11.34 15.00
C GLU A 180 2.78 10.14 14.05
N MET A 181 1.71 9.35 14.20
CA MET A 181 1.43 8.23 13.30
C MET A 181 1.17 8.72 11.87
N GLY A 182 0.47 9.84 11.71
CA GLY A 182 0.23 10.48 10.42
C GLY A 182 1.53 10.89 9.72
N TRP A 183 2.44 11.55 10.44
CA TRP A 183 3.77 11.89 9.90
C TRP A 183 4.59 10.66 9.55
N PHE A 184 4.58 9.65 10.43
CA PHE A 184 5.24 8.37 10.18
C PHE A 184 4.74 7.73 8.88
N ILE A 185 3.43 7.63 8.69
CA ILE A 185 2.81 7.08 7.48
C ILE A 185 3.17 7.93 6.25
N ALA A 186 3.09 9.26 6.34
CA ALA A 186 3.40 10.16 5.23
C ALA A 186 4.86 10.01 4.77
N ILE A 187 5.82 9.95 5.70
CA ILE A 187 7.24 9.72 5.40
C ILE A 187 7.44 8.34 4.79
N LEU A 188 6.83 7.30 5.37
CA LEU A 188 6.96 5.93 4.89
C LEU A 188 6.39 5.78 3.46
N THR A 189 5.24 6.39 3.18
CA THR A 189 4.67 6.48 1.83
C THR A 189 5.60 7.24 0.89
N GLY A 190 6.09 8.42 1.29
CA GLY A 190 6.97 9.26 0.48
C GLY A 190 8.26 8.55 0.07
N VAL A 191 8.93 7.88 1.01
CA VAL A 191 10.12 7.08 0.73
C VAL A 191 9.79 5.90 -0.20
N GLY A 192 8.65 5.24 -0.01
CA GLY A 192 8.17 4.18 -0.91
C GLY A 192 7.98 4.67 -2.36
N VAL A 193 7.33 5.82 -2.54
CA VAL A 193 7.14 6.45 -3.85
C VAL A 193 8.48 6.84 -4.47
N LEU A 194 9.41 7.41 -3.71
CA LEU A 194 10.75 7.74 -4.19
C LEU A 194 11.52 6.49 -4.65
N LEU A 195 11.41 5.37 -3.94
CA LEU A 195 11.99 4.09 -4.36
C LEU A 195 11.41 3.61 -5.69
N LEU A 196 10.09 3.75 -5.89
CA LEU A 196 9.44 3.41 -7.14
C LEU A 196 9.91 4.30 -8.29
N LEU A 197 9.91 5.63 -8.11
CA LEU A 197 10.35 6.60 -9.12
C LEU A 197 11.81 6.37 -9.53
N ARG A 198 12.68 6.08 -8.56
CA ARG A 198 14.07 5.69 -8.81
C ARG A 198 14.19 4.52 -9.79
N SER A 199 13.24 3.59 -9.75
CA SER A 199 13.21 2.41 -10.63
C SER A 199 12.89 2.74 -12.10
N TYR A 200 12.19 3.84 -12.36
CA TYR A 200 11.85 4.32 -13.69
C TYR A 200 12.89 5.29 -14.25
N VAL A 201 13.50 6.11 -13.40
CA VAL A 201 14.45 7.14 -13.85
C VAL A 201 15.89 6.60 -13.95
N ILE A 202 16.40 5.94 -12.89
CA ILE A 202 17.84 5.67 -12.79
C ILE A 202 18.25 4.39 -13.52
N LYS A 203 17.51 3.29 -13.32
CA LYS A 203 17.91 1.96 -13.86
C LYS A 203 17.96 1.90 -15.39
N PRO A 204 17.04 2.52 -16.16
CA PRO A 204 17.15 2.56 -17.61
C PRO A 204 18.39 3.32 -18.09
N PHE A 205 18.75 4.41 -17.41
CA PHE A 205 19.88 5.25 -17.79
C PHE A 205 21.23 4.55 -17.56
N THR A 206 21.40 3.88 -16.42
CA THR A 206 22.63 3.13 -16.12
C THR A 206 22.83 1.94 -17.07
N ARG A 207 21.74 1.23 -17.43
CA ARG A 207 21.80 0.12 -18.40
C ARG A 207 22.10 0.59 -19.81
N LYS A 208 21.54 1.74 -20.23
CA LYS A 208 21.86 2.35 -21.52
C LYS A 208 23.35 2.72 -21.57
N LYS A 209 23.86 3.46 -20.57
CA LYS A 209 25.29 3.84 -20.48
C LYS A 209 26.23 2.63 -20.50
N GLN A 210 25.93 1.58 -19.75
CA GLN A 210 26.73 0.35 -19.74
C GLN A 210 26.73 -0.35 -21.11
N ASN A 211 25.57 -0.41 -21.79
CA ASN A 211 25.50 -0.96 -23.14
C ASN A 211 26.26 -0.10 -24.17
N THR A 212 26.23 1.23 -24.05
CA THR A 212 26.99 2.13 -24.94
C THR A 212 28.50 1.99 -24.74
N LEU A 213 28.95 1.79 -23.49
CA LEU A 213 30.36 1.56 -23.16
C LEU A 213 30.87 0.19 -23.64
N LEU A 214 30.00 -0.83 -23.62
CA LEU A 214 30.35 -2.19 -24.06
C LEU A 214 30.16 -2.41 -25.58
N ASN A 215 29.48 -1.50 -26.28
CA ASN A 215 29.24 -1.59 -27.73
C ASN A 215 29.25 -0.18 -28.35
N PRO A 216 30.44 0.44 -28.51
CA PRO A 216 30.57 1.82 -28.98
C PRO A 216 30.17 2.03 -30.45
N THR A 217 30.09 0.97 -31.25
CA THR A 217 29.75 1.02 -32.69
C THR A 217 28.25 1.09 -33.00
N LYS A 218 27.38 1.00 -31.99
CA LYS A 218 25.95 1.34 -32.10
C LYS A 218 25.71 2.78 -31.64
N LYS A 219 26.27 3.74 -32.36
CA LYS A 219 25.73 5.09 -32.40
C LYS A 219 24.96 5.21 -33.71
N ASP A 220 23.75 5.74 -33.59
CA ASP A 220 22.75 5.89 -34.65
C ASP A 220 23.33 6.45 -35.95
#